data_AF-A0AAU2PSZ6-F1
#
_entry.id   AF-A0AAU2PSZ6-F1
#
_cell.length_a   1.000
_cell.length_b   1.000
_cell.length_c   1.000
_cell.angle_alpha   90.00
_cell.angle_beta   90.00
_cell.angle_gamma   90.00
#
_symmetry.space_group_name_H-M   'P 1'
#
loop_
_entity.id
_entity.type
_entity.pdbx_description
1 polymer ?
#
loop_
_entity_poly.entity_id
_entity_poly.type
_entity_poly.pdbx_seq_one_letter_code
_entity_poly.pdbx_strand_id
1 'polypeptide(L)'
;MSASLATRRVVAALLAAGALVGAAALPATADDHGRDRDRRAPSSIVISDVQYGGADRGDRSARALNREWVEVKNTGRKSVNLRGFTLTDRQGNRYRFADFRLDGRSSVKVHTGQGRDTRRDVYQDRRHQIWDERDTATLRDNRGNVLDSDSWNGRRHHRNG
;
A
#
# COMPACT_ATOMS: atom_id res chain seq x y z
N MET A 1 -89.23 -37.07 42.12
CA MET A 1 -89.61 -35.87 41.33
C MET A 1 -88.44 -34.88 41.35
N SER A 2 -88.52 -33.82 40.56
CA SER A 2 -87.51 -32.75 40.36
C SER A 2 -87.14 -32.02 41.68
N ALA A 3 -86.06 -31.23 41.79
CA ALA A 3 -85.70 -30.08 40.94
C ALA A 3 -84.18 -29.93 40.67
N SER A 4 -83.81 -28.81 40.02
CA SER A 4 -82.56 -28.61 39.25
C SER A 4 -81.71 -27.43 39.77
N LEU A 5 -80.72 -27.01 38.94
CA LEU A 5 -79.84 -25.80 39.01
C LEU A 5 -78.40 -26.08 39.50
N ALA A 6 -77.33 -25.47 38.95
CA ALA A 6 -77.18 -24.80 37.64
C ALA A 6 -75.72 -24.75 37.16
N THR A 7 -75.56 -24.71 35.83
CA THR A 7 -74.34 -24.58 35.02
C THR A 7 -73.27 -23.57 35.48
N ARG A 8 -71.98 -23.99 35.45
CA ARG A 8 -70.90 -23.24 34.77
C ARG A 8 -69.69 -24.12 34.40
N ARG A 9 -69.17 -23.92 33.19
CA ARG A 9 -67.87 -24.44 32.68
C ARG A 9 -66.77 -23.40 33.02
N VAL A 10 -65.45 -23.68 32.97
CA VAL A 10 -64.61 -23.89 31.76
C VAL A 10 -63.27 -24.57 32.13
N VAL A 11 -62.63 -25.21 31.14
CA VAL A 11 -61.39 -26.01 31.19
C VAL A 11 -60.33 -25.33 30.30
N ALA A 12 -59.03 -25.22 30.63
CA ALA A 12 -58.29 -25.40 31.91
C ALA A 12 -57.02 -24.47 31.85
N ALA A 13 -55.76 -24.77 32.19
CA ALA A 13 -55.00 -25.97 32.56
C ALA A 13 -53.70 -25.59 33.34
N LEU A 14 -52.80 -26.56 33.61
CA LEU A 14 -51.48 -26.36 34.22
C LEU A 14 -50.34 -26.73 33.24
N LEU A 15 -49.19 -26.07 33.37
CA LEU A 15 -47.84 -26.68 33.43
C LEU A 15 -46.79 -25.59 33.71
N ALA A 16 -45.68 -25.95 34.38
CA ALA A 16 -44.58 -25.05 34.72
C ALA A 16 -43.23 -25.72 34.43
N ALA A 17 -42.24 -24.93 34.02
CA ALA A 17 -40.85 -25.35 33.82
C ALA A 17 -39.90 -24.18 34.13
N GLY A 18 -38.74 -24.47 34.74
CA GLY A 18 -37.78 -23.44 35.19
C GLY A 18 -36.77 -23.01 34.11
N ALA A 19 -36.16 -21.85 34.32
CA ALA A 19 -35.10 -21.31 33.46
C ALA A 19 -33.70 -21.62 34.04
N LEU A 20 -32.78 -22.09 33.19
CA LEU A 20 -31.37 -22.22 33.50
C LEU A 20 -30.62 -20.95 33.09
N VAL A 21 -29.79 -20.40 33.99
CA VAL A 21 -28.96 -19.21 33.71
C VAL A 21 -27.66 -19.64 33.03
N GLY A 22 -27.60 -19.51 31.70
CA GLY A 22 -26.39 -19.74 30.92
C GLY A 22 -25.50 -18.49 30.84
N ALA A 23 -24.40 -18.46 31.60
CA ALA A 23 -23.40 -17.40 31.51
C ALA A 23 -22.48 -17.62 30.30
N ALA A 24 -22.75 -16.94 29.19
CA ALA A 24 -21.90 -16.98 28.00
C ALA A 24 -20.63 -16.13 28.22
N ALA A 25 -19.47 -16.77 28.35
CA ALA A 25 -18.18 -16.10 28.33
C ALA A 25 -17.89 -15.57 26.91
N LEU A 26 -17.85 -14.24 26.76
CA LEU A 26 -17.47 -13.62 25.49
C LEU A 26 -15.96 -13.82 25.23
N PRO A 27 -15.54 -14.18 24.00
CA PRO A 27 -14.13 -14.17 23.65
C PRO A 27 -13.65 -12.70 23.61
N ALA A 28 -12.77 -12.33 24.53
CA ALA A 28 -12.10 -11.04 24.50
C ALA A 28 -11.05 -11.02 23.39
N THR A 29 -11.46 -10.70 22.16
CA THR A 29 -10.56 -10.46 21.03
C THR A 29 -9.85 -9.12 21.21
N ALA A 30 -8.87 -9.09 22.12
CA ALA A 30 -7.78 -8.14 22.06
C ALA A 30 -6.89 -8.53 20.87
N ASP A 31 -7.21 -8.01 19.69
CA ASP A 31 -6.35 -8.08 18.50
C ASP A 31 -5.97 -6.66 18.07
N ASP A 32 -4.76 -6.50 17.54
CA ASP A 32 -3.90 -5.46 18.06
C ASP A 32 -3.66 -4.24 17.13
N HIS A 33 -3.46 -3.09 17.76
CA HIS A 33 -2.87 -1.86 17.23
C HIS A 33 -3.19 -1.49 15.77
N GLY A 34 -4.34 -0.82 15.59
CA GLY A 34 -4.40 0.45 14.85
C GLY A 34 -3.78 0.46 13.46
N ARG A 35 -4.40 -0.24 12.51
CA ARG A 35 -4.15 -0.05 11.08
C ARG A 35 -5.43 0.19 10.31
N ASP A 36 -5.89 1.43 10.36
CA ASP A 36 -6.78 2.01 9.35
C ASP A 36 -6.03 2.17 8.02
N ARG A 37 -5.71 1.03 7.42
CA ARG A 37 -5.43 0.93 5.99
C ARG A 37 -6.78 0.75 5.33
N ASP A 38 -7.27 1.81 4.68
CA ASP A 38 -8.35 1.72 3.72
C ASP A 38 -8.18 0.46 2.87
N ARG A 39 -9.21 -0.38 2.80
CA ARG A 39 -9.13 -1.72 2.17
C ARG A 39 -9.15 -1.64 0.62
N ARG A 40 -8.49 -0.63 0.07
CA ARG A 40 -8.09 -0.55 -1.33
C ARG A 40 -7.13 -1.72 -1.59
N ALA A 41 -7.46 -2.56 -2.59
CA ALA A 41 -6.56 -3.64 -2.99
C ALA A 41 -5.16 -3.07 -3.29
N PRO A 42 -4.07 -3.77 -2.88
CA PRO A 42 -2.72 -3.23 -3.01
C PRO A 42 -2.40 -2.91 -4.47
N SER A 43 -1.77 -1.76 -4.68
CA SER A 43 -1.33 -1.31 -6.00
C SER A 43 -0.46 -2.39 -6.66
N SER A 44 -0.73 -2.70 -7.94
CA SER A 44 0.17 -3.56 -8.72
C SER A 44 1.45 -2.85 -9.15
N ILE A 45 1.56 -1.53 -8.94
CA ILE A 45 2.78 -0.75 -9.16
C ILE A 45 3.36 -0.36 -7.79
N VAL A 46 4.59 -0.80 -7.51
CA VAL A 46 5.29 -0.67 -6.23
C VAL A 46 6.70 -0.12 -6.42
N ILE A 47 7.32 0.34 -5.33
CA ILE A 47 8.77 0.57 -5.27
C ILE A 47 9.42 -0.75 -4.84
N SER A 48 10.32 -1.29 -5.65
CA SER A 48 10.94 -2.61 -5.42
C SER A 48 12.34 -2.56 -4.85
N ASP A 49 13.14 -1.56 -5.23
CA ASP A 49 14.52 -1.39 -4.75
C ASP A 49 14.96 0.06 -4.93
N VAL A 50 15.90 0.52 -4.11
CA VAL A 50 16.43 1.89 -4.12
C VAL A 50 17.94 1.88 -3.95
N GLN A 51 18.64 2.58 -4.85
CA GLN A 51 20.07 2.84 -4.73
C GLN A 51 20.29 4.34 -4.54
N TYR A 52 20.66 4.73 -3.31
CA TYR A 52 21.09 6.07 -2.91
C TYR A 52 22.62 6.11 -2.73
N GLY A 53 23.17 7.31 -2.47
CA GLY A 53 24.61 7.50 -2.20
C GLY A 53 25.52 7.15 -3.38
N GLY A 54 24.98 7.22 -4.61
CA GLY A 54 25.65 6.73 -5.82
C GLY A 54 26.79 7.60 -6.35
N ALA A 55 26.97 8.84 -5.87
CA ALA A 55 28.07 9.70 -6.27
C ALA A 55 29.12 9.83 -5.16
N ASP A 56 30.40 9.69 -5.53
CA ASP A 56 31.53 10.06 -4.68
C ASP A 56 31.45 11.57 -4.41
N ARG A 57 31.75 12.04 -3.18
CA ARG A 57 31.48 13.43 -2.74
C ARG A 57 32.28 14.48 -3.52
N GLY A 58 31.80 14.83 -4.71
CA GLY A 58 32.44 15.74 -5.66
C GLY A 58 32.15 15.39 -7.13
N ASP A 59 31.95 14.11 -7.46
CA ASP A 59 31.65 13.69 -8.84
C ASP A 59 30.19 13.98 -9.19
N ARG A 60 29.97 14.98 -10.06
CA ARG A 60 28.65 15.36 -10.60
C ARG A 60 28.46 14.91 -12.05
N SER A 61 29.26 13.96 -12.53
CA SER A 61 29.09 13.37 -13.85
C SER A 61 27.73 12.65 -13.95
N ALA A 62 27.17 12.61 -15.17
CA ALA A 62 25.96 11.84 -15.42
C ALA A 62 26.14 10.36 -15.04
N ARG A 63 27.35 9.80 -15.19
CA ARG A 63 27.68 8.43 -14.77
C ARG A 63 27.53 8.24 -13.26
N ALA A 64 28.05 9.16 -12.43
CA ALA A 64 27.90 9.09 -10.98
C ALA A 64 26.44 9.28 -10.53
N LEU A 65 25.76 10.29 -11.10
CA LEU A 65 24.34 10.55 -10.81
C LEU A 65 23.40 9.43 -11.29
N ASN A 66 23.80 8.64 -12.29
CA ASN A 66 23.05 7.46 -12.74
C ASN A 66 23.31 6.20 -11.90
N ARG A 67 24.31 6.18 -11.01
CA ARG A 67 24.43 5.14 -9.97
C ARG A 67 23.36 5.31 -8.89
N GLU A 68 22.66 6.45 -8.85
CA GLU A 68 21.55 6.76 -7.96
C GLU A 68 20.20 6.60 -8.69
N TRP A 69 19.30 5.77 -8.18
CA TRP A 69 18.01 5.43 -8.81
C TRP A 69 16.97 4.82 -7.85
N VAL A 70 15.69 4.92 -8.23
CA VAL A 70 14.55 4.17 -7.62
C VAL A 70 13.96 3.23 -8.66
N GLU A 71 13.75 1.96 -8.31
CA GLU A 71 13.06 1.00 -9.20
C GLU A 71 11.55 0.95 -8.91
N VAL A 72 10.76 1.11 -9.98
CA VAL A 72 9.30 0.96 -9.98
C VAL A 72 8.94 -0.33 -10.71
N LYS A 73 8.24 -1.24 -10.03
CA LYS A 73 7.93 -2.60 -10.52
C LYS A 73 6.42 -2.83 -10.64
N ASN A 74 6.01 -3.44 -11.74
CA ASN A 74 4.64 -3.89 -11.97
C ASN A 74 4.52 -5.36 -11.55
N THR A 75 4.02 -5.62 -10.35
CA THR A 75 3.73 -6.96 -9.83
C THR A 75 2.49 -7.60 -10.49
N GLY A 76 1.72 -6.82 -11.25
CA GLY A 76 0.57 -7.26 -12.02
C GLY A 76 0.94 -8.13 -13.23
N ARG A 77 -0.08 -8.78 -13.82
CA ARG A 77 0.06 -9.53 -15.09
C ARG A 77 -0.25 -8.67 -16.33
N LYS A 78 -0.83 -7.48 -16.16
CA LYS A 78 -1.22 -6.57 -17.25
C LYS A 78 -0.28 -5.36 -17.29
N SER A 79 0.04 -4.88 -18.48
CA SER A 79 0.79 -3.64 -18.68
C SER A 79 0.00 -2.42 -18.18
N VAL A 80 0.66 -1.47 -17.53
CA VAL A 80 0.08 -0.20 -17.05
C VAL A 80 0.78 0.97 -17.73
N ASN A 81 0.02 1.99 -18.14
CA ASN A 81 0.61 3.26 -18.55
C ASN A 81 0.76 4.15 -17.31
N LEU A 82 2.00 4.54 -17.01
CA LEU A 82 2.36 5.38 -15.86
C LEU A 82 2.16 6.89 -16.14
N ARG A 83 1.61 7.28 -17.30
CA ARG A 83 1.49 8.69 -17.70
C ARG A 83 0.86 9.57 -16.63
N GLY A 84 1.67 10.51 -16.15
CA GLY A 84 1.31 11.50 -15.13
C GLY A 84 1.52 11.05 -13.68
N PHE A 85 1.91 9.78 -13.43
CA PHE A 85 2.34 9.27 -12.13
C PHE A 85 3.62 10.01 -11.68
N THR A 86 3.88 10.04 -10.37
CA THR A 86 5.03 10.76 -9.81
C THR A 86 5.77 9.96 -8.75
N LEU A 87 7.10 10.02 -8.79
CA LEU A 87 7.93 9.81 -7.61
C LEU A 87 8.20 11.17 -6.96
N THR A 88 8.27 11.24 -5.63
CA THR A 88 8.67 12.45 -4.89
C THR A 88 9.42 12.07 -3.61
N ASP A 89 10.50 12.79 -3.29
CA ASP A 89 11.28 12.65 -2.05
C ASP A 89 10.65 13.42 -0.86
N ARG A 90 11.33 13.49 0.29
CA ARG A 90 10.87 14.28 1.45
C ARG A 90 11.01 15.80 1.25
N GLN A 91 11.92 16.22 0.39
CA GLN A 91 12.33 17.61 0.12
C GLN A 91 11.43 18.27 -0.95
N GLY A 92 10.61 17.49 -1.65
CA GLY A 92 9.69 17.93 -2.70
C GLY A 92 10.20 17.78 -4.13
N ASN A 93 11.41 17.21 -4.35
CA ASN A 93 11.89 16.90 -5.68
C ASN A 93 10.99 15.84 -6.31
N ARG A 94 10.38 16.21 -7.43
CA ARG A 94 9.44 15.36 -8.17
C ARG A 94 10.05 14.89 -9.48
N TYR A 95 9.85 13.62 -9.79
CA TYR A 95 9.86 13.10 -11.15
C TYR A 95 8.42 12.81 -11.58
N ARG A 96 8.10 12.99 -12.87
CA ARG A 96 6.78 12.68 -13.42
C ARG A 96 6.95 11.88 -14.71
N PHE A 97 6.35 10.69 -14.76
CA PHE A 97 6.38 9.87 -15.95
C PHE A 97 5.63 10.54 -17.11
N ALA A 98 6.30 10.63 -18.27
CA ALA A 98 5.69 10.94 -19.57
C ALA A 98 4.83 9.74 -20.05
N ASP A 99 4.63 9.55 -21.36
CA ASP A 99 3.85 8.41 -21.86
C ASP A 99 4.65 7.08 -21.79
N PHE A 100 4.82 6.57 -20.56
CA PHE A 100 5.61 5.40 -20.26
C PHE A 100 4.74 4.17 -19.97
N ARG A 101 4.87 3.12 -20.77
CA ARG A 101 4.18 1.83 -20.55
C ARG A 101 5.09 0.84 -19.82
N LEU A 102 4.72 0.48 -18.59
CA LEU A 102 5.37 -0.57 -17.82
C LEU A 102 4.62 -1.89 -17.98
N ASP A 103 5.22 -2.85 -18.66
CA ASP A 103 4.62 -4.17 -18.92
C ASP A 103 4.44 -5.00 -17.64
N GLY A 104 3.57 -6.01 -17.70
CA GLY A 104 3.33 -6.91 -16.57
C GLY A 104 4.62 -7.62 -16.14
N ARG A 105 4.82 -7.80 -14.83
CA ARG A 105 6.02 -8.43 -14.22
C ARG A 105 7.36 -7.76 -14.56
N SER A 106 7.34 -6.54 -15.09
CA SER A 106 8.52 -5.76 -15.48
C SER A 106 8.80 -4.63 -14.49
N SER A 107 10.02 -4.09 -14.51
CA SER A 107 10.44 -2.91 -13.76
C SER A 107 11.07 -1.82 -14.65
N VAL A 108 11.09 -0.59 -14.13
CA VAL A 108 11.79 0.57 -14.69
C VAL A 108 12.55 1.29 -13.58
N LYS A 109 13.80 1.68 -13.85
CA LYS A 109 14.64 2.48 -12.95
C LYS A 109 14.58 3.95 -13.32
N VAL A 110 14.32 4.78 -12.32
CA VAL A 110 14.30 6.24 -12.44
C VAL A 110 15.61 6.77 -11.89
N HIS A 111 16.55 7.08 -12.78
CA HIS A 111 17.89 7.58 -12.45
C HIS A 111 17.86 9.08 -12.16
N THR A 112 18.62 9.54 -11.17
CA THR A 112 18.71 10.98 -10.86
C THR A 112 19.40 11.78 -11.96
N GLY A 113 20.43 11.22 -12.59
CA GLY A 113 21.23 11.90 -13.61
C GLY A 113 20.59 12.01 -15.00
N GLN A 114 21.45 12.16 -16.00
CA GLN A 114 21.11 12.41 -17.41
C GLN A 114 21.38 11.17 -18.26
N GLY A 115 20.54 10.94 -19.28
CA GLY A 115 20.66 9.76 -20.13
C GLY A 115 19.70 9.80 -21.32
N ARG A 116 19.37 8.61 -21.85
CA ARG A 116 18.40 8.46 -22.94
C ARG A 116 17.42 7.37 -22.55
N ASP A 117 16.15 7.74 -22.35
CA ASP A 117 15.09 6.84 -21.92
C ASP A 117 15.00 5.54 -22.76
N THR A 118 14.81 4.43 -22.05
CA THR A 118 14.63 3.08 -22.57
C THR A 118 13.32 2.48 -22.05
N ARG A 119 13.06 1.18 -22.27
CA ARG A 119 11.95 0.47 -21.61
C ARG A 119 12.22 0.08 -20.14
N ARG A 120 13.45 0.29 -19.66
CA ARG A 120 13.94 -0.16 -18.33
C ARG A 120 14.61 0.94 -17.52
N ASP A 121 15.03 2.02 -18.16
CA ASP A 121 15.84 3.09 -17.57
C ASP A 121 15.27 4.43 -18.06
N VAL A 122 14.90 5.32 -17.15
CA VAL A 122 14.44 6.68 -17.45
C VAL A 122 15.14 7.70 -16.55
N TYR A 123 15.28 8.93 -17.02
CA TYR A 123 16.18 9.92 -16.42
C TYR A 123 15.43 11.14 -15.89
N GLN A 124 15.89 11.70 -14.76
CA GLN A 124 15.36 12.95 -14.20
C GLN A 124 16.08 14.20 -14.73
N ASP A 125 17.16 14.00 -15.50
CA ASP A 125 18.05 15.01 -16.07
C ASP A 125 18.71 15.98 -15.07
N ARG A 126 18.75 15.61 -13.79
CA ARG A 126 19.31 16.46 -12.73
C ARG A 126 20.84 16.51 -12.79
N ARG A 127 21.40 17.57 -12.19
CA ARG A 127 22.85 17.83 -12.07
C ARG A 127 23.36 17.77 -10.62
N HIS A 128 22.54 17.20 -9.75
CA HIS A 128 22.79 16.99 -8.32
C HIS A 128 22.07 15.71 -7.89
N GLN A 129 22.56 15.09 -6.82
CA GLN A 129 21.88 13.98 -6.13
C GLN A 129 20.59 14.49 -5.47
N ILE A 130 19.61 13.61 -5.32
CA ILE A 130 18.40 13.88 -4.50
C ILE A 130 18.21 12.86 -3.38
N TRP A 131 18.57 11.60 -3.60
CA TRP A 131 18.36 10.53 -2.61
C TRP A 131 19.51 10.47 -1.60
N ASP A 132 19.30 11.01 -0.41
CA ASP A 132 20.28 10.96 0.69
C ASP A 132 20.24 9.62 1.47
N GLU A 133 20.97 9.52 2.58
CA GLU A 133 21.03 8.29 3.40
C GLU A 133 19.75 8.02 4.23
N ARG A 134 18.84 9.00 4.34
CA ARG A 134 17.69 9.02 5.27
C ARG A 134 16.46 9.67 4.63
N ASP A 135 15.93 9.06 3.58
CA ASP A 135 14.84 9.63 2.78
C ASP A 135 13.57 8.74 2.70
N THR A 136 12.54 9.20 1.98
CA THR A 136 11.34 8.45 1.59
C THR A 136 11.02 8.73 0.12
N ALA A 137 11.12 7.71 -0.74
CA ALA A 137 10.53 7.75 -2.06
C ALA A 137 9.02 7.46 -1.97
N THR A 138 8.18 8.41 -2.37
CA THR A 138 6.72 8.23 -2.45
C THR A 138 6.25 8.10 -3.90
N LEU A 139 5.60 6.99 -4.24
CA LEU A 139 4.99 6.77 -5.56
C LEU A 139 3.49 7.14 -5.53
N ARG A 140 3.03 7.94 -6.50
CA ARG A 140 1.63 8.34 -6.65
C ARG A 140 1.09 8.10 -8.06
N ASP A 141 -0.20 7.77 -8.15
CA ASP A 141 -0.91 7.72 -9.43
C ASP A 141 -1.14 9.11 -10.03
N ASN A 142 -1.65 9.15 -11.26
CA ASN A 142 -1.93 10.41 -11.97
C ASN A 142 -3.10 11.24 -11.40
N ARG A 143 -3.76 10.77 -10.33
CA ARG A 143 -4.75 11.51 -9.53
C ARG A 143 -4.17 11.97 -8.19
N GLY A 144 -2.90 11.67 -7.91
CA GLY A 144 -2.20 12.05 -6.68
C GLY A 144 -2.34 11.06 -5.51
N ASN A 145 -3.08 9.96 -5.67
CA ASN A 145 -3.21 8.94 -4.62
C ASN A 145 -1.86 8.26 -4.41
N VAL A 146 -1.46 8.03 -3.16
CA VAL A 146 -0.29 7.19 -2.86
C VAL A 146 -0.58 5.74 -3.32
N LEU A 147 0.39 5.14 -3.98
CA LEU A 147 0.37 3.74 -4.40
C LEU A 147 1.30 2.88 -3.54
N ASP A 148 2.48 3.41 -3.24
CA ASP A 148 3.50 2.80 -2.38
C ASP A 148 4.46 3.89 -1.88
N SER A 149 5.23 3.58 -0.83
CA SER A 149 6.30 4.43 -0.33
C SER A 149 7.37 3.59 0.36
N ASP A 150 8.62 3.77 -0.02
CA ASP A 150 9.76 3.14 0.64
C ASP A 150 10.61 4.17 1.39
N SER A 151 11.24 3.78 2.49
CA SER A 151 11.94 4.69 3.41
C SER A 151 13.17 4.02 4.04
N TRP A 152 14.32 4.66 3.88
CA TRP A 152 15.61 4.12 4.34
C TRP A 152 16.29 5.02 5.38
N ASN A 153 17.31 4.48 6.05
CA ASN A 153 18.00 5.13 7.16
C ASN A 153 19.50 4.75 7.28
N GLY A 154 20.17 4.58 6.14
CA GLY A 154 21.54 4.08 6.02
C GLY A 154 21.65 2.56 5.84
N ARG A 155 20.52 1.84 5.98
CA ARG A 155 20.40 0.41 5.66
C ARG A 155 19.92 0.25 4.21
N ARG A 156 20.56 -0.63 3.43
CA ARG A 156 20.07 -1.01 2.09
C ARG A 156 18.91 -2.00 2.25
N HIS A 157 17.73 -1.63 1.76
CA HIS A 157 16.52 -2.43 1.89
C HIS A 157 16.12 -3.09 0.55
N HIS A 158 16.86 -4.13 0.15
CA HIS A 158 16.48 -4.94 -1.02
C HIS A 158 15.19 -5.71 -0.72
N ARG A 159 14.06 -5.22 -1.23
CA ARG A 159 12.73 -5.76 -0.96
C ARG A 159 12.37 -6.89 -1.93
N ASN A 160 13.09 -8.01 -1.79
CA ASN A 160 12.88 -9.23 -2.59
C ASN A 160 11.40 -9.65 -2.63
N GLY A 161 10.88 -9.93 -3.84
CA GLY A 161 9.50 -10.38 -4.11
C GLY A 161 9.22 -10.65 -5.59
#